data_AF-A0A257R0J8-F1
#
_entry.id   AF-A0A257R0J8-F1
#
_cell.length_a   1.000
_cell.length_b   1.000
_cell.length_c   1.000
_cell.angle_alpha   90.00
_cell.angle_beta   90.00
_cell.angle_gamma   90.00
#
_symmetry.space_group_name_H-M   'P 1'
#
loop_
_entity.id
_entity.type
_entity.pdbx_description
1 polymer ?
#
loop_
_entity_poly.entity_id
_entity_poly.type
_entity_poly.pdbx_seq_one_letter_code
_entity_poly.pdbx_strand_id
1 'polypeptide(L)'
;DWAISRNRYWGAPMPIWANMVTVHHLLTHTSGIKKKSETVFDDSLNTTPGQTFLYSNPNYILIGKIISEITKTALDDYYNSPYARPP
;
A
#
# COMPACT_ATOMS: atom_id res chain seq x y z
N ASP A 1 18.69 3.90 7.41
CA ASP A 1 18.65 2.85 6.38
C ASP A 1 17.23 2.30 6.32
N TRP A 2 16.48 2.62 5.26
CA TRP A 2 15.09 2.17 5.10
C TRP A 2 14.99 0.64 5.01
N ALA A 3 16.11 -0.03 4.70
CA ALA A 3 16.28 -1.48 4.71
C ALA A 3 16.17 -2.11 6.12
N ILE A 4 16.25 -1.32 7.20
CA ILE A 4 16.13 -1.79 8.60
C ILE A 4 14.89 -1.18 9.29
N SER A 5 13.91 -0.75 8.51
CA SER A 5 12.59 -0.43 9.06
C SER A 5 11.85 -1.75 9.33
N ARG A 6 12.09 -2.38 10.49
CA ARG A 6 11.12 -3.27 11.14
C ARG A 6 9.92 -2.43 11.58
N ASN A 7 9.29 -1.72 10.65
CA ASN A 7 8.05 -1.03 10.92
C ASN A 7 7.02 -2.13 11.15
N ARG A 8 6.26 -1.99 12.23
CA ARG A 8 5.16 -2.86 12.69
C ARG A 8 4.20 -3.34 11.56
N TYR A 9 4.22 -2.68 10.40
CA TYR A 9 3.33 -2.85 9.26
C TYR A 9 3.82 -3.80 8.16
N TRP A 10 5.14 -3.98 8.07
CA TRP A 10 5.76 -4.97 7.18
C TRP A 10 6.28 -6.09 8.09
N GLY A 11 5.52 -7.18 8.19
CA GLY A 11 5.95 -8.39 8.92
C GLY A 11 7.11 -9.14 8.22
N ALA A 12 7.69 -8.53 7.18
CA ALA A 12 8.76 -9.02 6.34
C ALA A 12 9.59 -7.82 5.85
N PRO A 13 10.80 -8.04 5.31
CA PRO A 13 11.57 -6.99 4.64
C PRO A 13 10.75 -6.26 3.56
N MET A 14 11.11 -5.01 3.30
CA MET A 14 10.45 -4.21 2.26
C MET A 14 10.72 -4.83 0.87
N PRO A 15 9.71 -5.00 0.01
CA PRO A 15 9.90 -5.60 -1.30
C PRO A 15 10.73 -4.68 -2.21
N ILE A 16 11.48 -5.27 -3.14
CA ILE A 16 12.42 -4.56 -4.03
C ILE A 16 11.68 -3.49 -4.86
N TRP A 17 10.43 -3.75 -5.24
CA TRP A 17 9.62 -2.81 -6.02
C TRP A 17 9.10 -1.61 -5.23
N ALA A 18 9.29 -1.54 -3.91
CA ALA A 18 8.68 -0.51 -3.06
C ALA A 18 9.08 0.92 -3.45
N ASN A 19 10.27 1.12 -4.02
CA ASN A 19 10.72 2.42 -4.54
C ASN A 19 10.26 2.71 -5.98
N MET A 20 9.64 1.74 -6.67
CA MET A 20 9.15 1.86 -8.05
C MET A 20 7.64 2.17 -8.11
N VAL A 21 6.88 1.77 -7.09
CA VAL A 21 5.44 1.95 -7.03
C VAL A 21 5.09 3.25 -6.30
N THR A 22 4.33 4.12 -6.96
CA THR A 22 3.88 5.40 -6.40
C THR A 22 2.44 5.31 -5.90
N VAL A 23 2.01 6.28 -5.08
CA VAL A 23 0.60 6.42 -4.68
C VAL A 23 -0.32 6.55 -5.90
N HIS A 24 0.14 7.22 -6.97
CA HIS A 24 -0.59 7.30 -8.23
C HIS A 24 -0.85 5.92 -8.84
N HIS A 25 0.17 5.06 -8.90
CA HIS A 25 0.00 3.69 -9.42
C HIS A 25 -0.98 2.85 -8.60
N LEU A 26 -1.03 3.07 -7.28
CA LEU A 26 -2.00 2.41 -6.40
C LEU A 26 -3.42 2.87 -6.72
N LEU A 27 -3.64 4.19 -6.76
CA LEU A 27 -4.95 4.81 -7.00
C LEU A 27 -5.50 4.55 -8.41
N THR A 28 -4.64 4.32 -9.40
CA THR A 28 -5.05 4.06 -10.79
C THR A 28 -5.04 2.58 -11.17
N HIS A 29 -4.82 1.67 -10.23
CA HIS A 29 -4.72 0.23 -10.51
C HIS A 29 -3.65 -0.13 -11.56
N THR A 30 -2.53 0.59 -11.56
CA THR A 30 -1.41 0.36 -12.48
C THR A 30 -0.13 -0.09 -11.76
N SER A 31 -0.23 -0.53 -10.51
CA SER A 31 0.93 -0.89 -9.66
C SER A 31 1.64 -2.19 -10.06
N GLY A 32 0.94 -3.11 -10.71
CA GLY A 32 1.44 -4.46 -10.98
C GLY A 32 1.59 -5.34 -9.73
N ILE A 33 1.17 -4.91 -8.54
CA ILE A 33 1.38 -5.67 -7.29
C ILE A 33 0.58 -6.97 -7.30
N LYS A 34 1.26 -8.08 -6.99
CA LYS A 34 0.63 -9.38 -6.78
C LYS A 34 0.29 -9.60 -5.31
N LYS A 35 -0.86 -10.24 -5.10
CA LYS A 35 -1.27 -10.73 -3.78
C LYS A 35 -0.77 -12.16 -3.62
N LYS A 36 0.11 -12.42 -2.65
CA LYS A 36 0.54 -13.79 -2.29
C LYS A 36 -0.43 -14.41 -1.27
N SER A 37 -0.91 -13.61 -0.32
CA SER A 37 -2.00 -13.96 0.60
C SER A 37 -2.73 -12.70 1.09
N GLU A 38 -3.74 -12.83 1.95
CA GLU A 38 -4.52 -11.71 2.47
C GLU A 38 -3.70 -10.53 3.02
N THR A 39 -2.55 -10.82 3.62
CA THR A 39 -1.72 -9.83 4.32
C THR A 39 -0.29 -9.77 3.80
N VAL A 40 0.08 -10.64 2.86
CA VAL A 40 1.44 -10.76 2.32
C VAL A 40 1.45 -10.41 0.83
N PHE A 41 2.24 -9.39 0.49
CA PHE A 41 2.52 -9.00 -0.89
C PHE A 41 3.63 -9.89 -1.46
N ASP A 42 3.59 -10.12 -2.76
CA ASP A 42 4.69 -10.82 -3.44
C ASP A 42 5.90 -9.90 -3.63
N ASP A 43 7.09 -10.48 -3.66
CA ASP A 43 8.33 -9.74 -3.93
C ASP A 43 8.45 -9.33 -5.41
N SER A 44 7.63 -9.91 -6.29
CA SER A 44 7.59 -9.64 -7.72
C SER A 44 6.31 -8.90 -8.16
N LEU A 45 6.43 -8.13 -9.25
CA LEU A 45 5.29 -7.48 -9.91
C LEU A 45 4.80 -8.31 -11.11
N ASN A 46 3.51 -8.22 -11.44
CA ASN A 46 2.92 -8.80 -12.65
C ASN A 46 3.31 -8.00 -13.89
N THR A 47 3.42 -6.69 -13.75
CA THR A 47 3.72 -5.74 -14.82
C THR A 47 4.56 -4.60 -14.28
N THR A 48 5.25 -3.89 -15.17
CA THR A 48 5.94 -2.65 -14.80
C THR A 48 4.91 -1.61 -14.32
N PRO A 49 5.15 -0.91 -13.19
CA PRO A 49 4.23 0.10 -12.70
C PRO A 49 3.92 1.16 -13.78
N GLY A 50 2.64 1.50 -13.94
CA GLY A 50 2.15 2.46 -14.93
C GLY A 50 1.83 1.89 -16.31
N GLN A 51 2.28 0.67 -16.65
CA GLN A 51 2.12 0.13 -18.02
C GLN A 51 0.78 -0.55 -18.28
N THR A 52 0.11 -1.09 -17.26
CA THR A 52 -1.10 -1.89 -17.45
C THR A 52 -2.09 -1.63 -16.34
N PHE A 53 -3.34 -1.40 -16.71
CA PHE A 53 -4.44 -1.37 -15.75
C PHE A 53 -4.83 -2.80 -15.35
N LEU A 54 -4.78 -3.09 -14.05
CA LEU A 54 -5.23 -4.33 -13.44
C LEU A 54 -5.83 -4.03 -12.07
N TYR A 55 -7.15 -4.18 -11.95
CA TYR A 55 -7.83 -4.02 -10.66
C TYR A 55 -7.19 -4.90 -9.59
N SER A 56 -6.90 -4.31 -8.43
CA SER A 56 -6.07 -4.94 -7.40
C SER A 56 -6.45 -4.46 -6.00
N ASN A 57 -7.09 -5.35 -5.24
CA ASN A 57 -7.38 -5.14 -3.81
C ASN A 57 -6.13 -4.80 -2.97
N PRO A 58 -4.95 -5.43 -3.21
CA PRO A 58 -3.69 -5.01 -2.59
C PRO A 58 -3.40 -3.51 -2.65
N ASN A 59 -3.82 -2.80 -3.69
CA ASN A 59 -3.60 -1.36 -3.80
C ASN A 59 -4.34 -0.59 -2.71
N TYR A 60 -5.61 -0.92 -2.49
CA TYR A 60 -6.41 -0.28 -1.44
C TYR A 60 -5.89 -0.63 -0.05
N ILE A 61 -5.48 -1.89 0.17
CA ILE A 61 -4.86 -2.31 1.44
C ILE A 61 -3.61 -1.48 1.72
N LEU A 62 -2.74 -1.29 0.72
CA LEU A 62 -1.52 -0.52 0.88
C LEU A 62 -1.79 0.97 1.11
N ILE A 63 -2.77 1.55 0.42
CA ILE A 63 -3.23 2.92 0.67
C ILE A 63 -3.71 3.07 2.12
N GLY A 64 -4.54 2.15 2.61
CA GLY A 64 -5.00 2.15 4.00
C GLY A 64 -3.85 2.11 5.00
N LYS A 65 -2.85 1.24 4.76
CA LYS A 65 -1.63 1.18 5.56
C LYS A 65 -0.82 2.49 5.52
N ILE A 66 -0.71 3.12 4.36
CA ILE A 66 -0.02 4.42 4.21
C ILE A 66 -0.75 5.51 5.01
N ILE A 67 -2.09 5.57 4.92
CA ILE A 67 -2.89 6.52 5.69
C ILE A 67 -2.64 6.32 7.18
N SER A 68 -2.80 5.09 7.70
CA SER A 68 -2.56 4.79 9.11
C SER A 68 -1.14 5.14 9.58
N GLU A 69 -0.13 4.93 8.72
CA GLU A 69 1.25 5.25 9.06
C GLU A 69 1.51 6.76 9.08
N ILE A 70 0.87 7.55 8.21
CA ILE A 70 1.01 9.01 8.19
C ILE A 70 0.24 9.63 9.36
N THR A 71 -0.98 9.17 9.63
CA THR A 71 -1.86 9.73 10.67
C THR A 71 -1.51 9.25 12.07
N LYS A 72 -0.76 8.14 12.18
CA LYS A 72 -0.49 7.42 13.44
C LYS A 72 -1.77 6.94 14.14
N THR A 73 -2.85 6.71 13.38
CA THR A 73 -4.13 6.19 13.87
C THR A 73 -4.52 4.92 13.10
N ALA A 74 -5.36 4.08 13.69
CA ALA A 74 -5.98 3.01 12.92
C ALA A 74 -6.84 3.60 11.80
N LEU A 75 -6.96 2.87 10.69
CA LEU A 75 -7.71 3.34 9.52
C LEU A 75 -9.19 3.59 9.85
N ASP A 76 -9.81 2.70 10.62
CA ASP A 76 -11.20 2.83 11.05
C ASP A 76 -11.42 4.05 11.95
N ASP A 77 -10.48 4.32 12.87
CA ASP A 77 -10.51 5.52 13.71
C ASP A 77 -10.36 6.79 12.87
N TYR A 78 -9.48 6.76 11.86
CA TYR A 78 -9.28 7.87 10.95
C TYR A 78 -10.57 8.19 10.16
N TYR A 79 -11.23 7.19 9.60
CA TYR A 79 -12.50 7.40 8.87
C TYR A 79 -13.64 7.89 9.75
N ASN A 80 -13.66 7.51 11.02
CA ASN A 80 -14.63 8.01 11.99
C ASN A 80 -14.30 9.40 12.56
N SER A 81 -13.11 9.92 12.26
CA SER A 81 -12.69 11.24 12.72
C SER A 81 -13.46 12.37 12.01
N PRO A 82 -13.60 13.56 12.64
CA PRO A 82 -14.17 14.73 12.00
C PRO A 82 -13.44 15.18 10.73
N TYR A 83 -12.17 14.83 10.57
CA TYR A 83 -11.35 15.23 9.42
C TYR A 83 -11.67 14.44 8.14
N ALA A 84 -12.16 13.20 8.26
CA ALA A 84 -12.43 12.31 7.13
C ALA A 84 -13.91 12.35 6.68
N ARG A 85 -14.78 13.04 7.42
CA ARG A 85 -16.18 13.20 7.07
C ARG A 85 -16.34 14.41 6.14
N PRO A 86 -17.06 14.28 5.00
CA PRO A 86 -17.45 15.45 4.23
C PRO A 86 -18.34 16.36 5.10
N PRO A 87 -18.29 17.69 4.90
CA PRO A 87 -19.12 18.65 5.64
C PRO A 87 -20.62 18.42 5.41
#